data_AF-A0A944IPS1-F1
#
_entry.id   AF-A0A944IPS1-F1
#
_cell.length_a   1.000
_cell.length_b   1.000
_cell.length_c   1.000
_cell.angle_alpha   90.00
_cell.angle_beta   90.00
_cell.angle_gamma   90.00
#
_symmetry.space_group_name_H-M   'P 1'
#
loop_
_entity.id
_entity.type
_entity.pdbx_description
1 polymer ?
#
loop_
_entity_poly.entity_id
_entity_poly.type
_entity_poly.pdbx_seq_one_letter_code
_entity_poly.pdbx_strand_id
1 'polypeptide(L)'
;MSVNPDQIQFTAYGPDRFAEHLPFARRGYLFTVPGSFPEDIPAHTNVTDWEMAVYRKHGEWEARDVNGDRKVWGVGPTRRDAAGLAFHGIARKRRYRAADIANARHLCGLETVPPYAVEVTDSVTLVLTPQAIAHLVRIEATDFGHPANYHVTNPDGSGAYVIEAGENVELRTLEVGVLHIRCGHDPEWAHRFENETDALDHVREELAVWAVCPDSPGAPAADDQQQEEEDLAPDAP
;
A
#
# COMPACT_ATOMS: atom_id res chain seq x y z
N MET A 1 -3.16 10.07 -17.15
CA MET A 1 -3.09 11.54 -16.99
C MET A 1 -1.64 12.03 -16.98
N SER A 2 -1.38 13.29 -17.33
CA SER A 2 -0.07 13.95 -17.16
C SER A 2 0.09 14.44 -15.72
N VAL A 3 1.23 14.17 -15.07
CA VAL A 3 1.52 14.72 -13.74
C VAL A 3 1.49 16.24 -13.82
N ASN A 4 0.74 16.88 -12.93
CA ASN A 4 0.92 18.31 -12.70
C ASN A 4 2.20 18.49 -11.88
N PRO A 5 3.28 19.08 -12.43
CA PRO A 5 4.56 19.24 -11.71
C PRO A 5 4.42 20.05 -10.42
N ASP A 6 3.32 20.78 -10.27
CA ASP A 6 3.02 21.58 -9.09
C ASP A 6 2.59 20.77 -7.87
N GLN A 7 2.15 19.52 -8.07
CA GLN A 7 1.71 18.62 -7.00
C GLN A 7 2.87 17.79 -6.39
N ILE A 8 4.07 17.85 -6.97
CA ILE A 8 5.22 17.09 -6.47
C ILE A 8 5.68 17.68 -5.14
N GLN A 9 5.58 16.88 -4.07
CA GLN A 9 6.09 17.21 -2.75
C GLN A 9 7.60 16.93 -2.68
N PHE A 10 8.36 17.91 -2.19
CA PHE A 10 9.80 17.85 -2.10
C PHE A 10 10.26 17.98 -0.65
N THR A 11 11.07 17.03 -0.20
CA THR A 11 11.70 17.04 1.13
C THR A 11 13.18 17.36 1.01
N ALA A 12 13.65 18.47 1.56
CA ALA A 12 15.05 18.84 1.47
C ALA A 12 15.95 17.84 2.21
N TYR A 13 17.15 17.57 1.67
CA TYR A 13 18.16 16.76 2.34
C TYR A 13 19.52 17.48 2.41
N GLY A 14 20.27 17.15 3.48
CA GLY A 14 21.58 17.70 3.79
C GLY A 14 22.75 16.76 3.40
N PRO A 15 23.99 17.17 3.70
CA PRO A 15 25.23 16.48 3.28
C PRO A 15 25.33 15.03 3.75
N ASP A 16 24.62 14.67 4.80
CA ASP A 16 24.73 13.36 5.45
C ASP A 16 23.68 12.35 4.96
N ARG A 17 22.76 12.75 4.06
CA ARG A 17 21.71 11.84 3.55
C ARG A 17 22.29 10.68 2.73
N PHE A 18 23.35 10.94 1.97
CA PHE A 18 23.99 9.97 1.08
C PHE A 18 25.50 9.93 1.37
N ALA A 19 26.07 8.72 1.40
CA ALA A 19 27.52 8.56 1.56
C ALA A 19 28.28 9.19 0.38
N GLU A 20 29.46 9.77 0.63
CA GLU A 20 30.19 10.58 -0.37
C GLU A 20 30.61 9.82 -1.63
N HIS A 21 30.74 8.50 -1.55
CA HIS A 21 31.07 7.65 -2.71
C HIS A 21 29.86 7.40 -3.64
N LEU A 22 28.66 7.81 -3.23
CA LEU A 22 27.44 7.64 -4.01
C LEU A 22 27.25 8.79 -5.01
N PRO A 23 26.58 8.55 -6.15
CA PRO A 23 26.49 9.51 -7.24
C PRO A 23 25.45 10.63 -6.99
N PHE A 24 25.29 11.07 -5.74
CA PHE A 24 24.35 12.13 -5.35
C PHE A 24 25.10 13.41 -4.99
N ALA A 25 24.48 14.57 -5.16
CA ALA A 25 25.03 15.79 -4.59
C ALA A 25 24.87 15.79 -3.06
N ARG A 26 25.72 16.56 -2.37
CA ARG A 26 25.63 16.76 -0.91
C ARG A 26 24.33 17.47 -0.47
N ARG A 27 23.61 18.13 -1.37
CA ARG A 27 22.36 18.82 -1.03
C ARG A 27 21.38 18.70 -2.19
N GLY A 28 20.11 18.55 -1.87
CA GLY A 28 19.04 18.43 -2.85
C GLY A 28 17.70 18.21 -2.19
N TYR A 29 16.79 17.59 -2.92
CA TYR A 29 15.45 17.24 -2.44
C TYR A 29 15.14 15.78 -2.77
N LEU A 30 14.34 15.14 -1.92
CA LEU A 30 13.69 13.86 -2.18
C LEU A 30 12.27 14.11 -2.66
N PHE A 31 11.77 13.24 -3.52
CA PHE A 31 10.35 13.14 -3.86
C PHE A 31 10.03 11.67 -4.15
N THR A 32 8.75 11.32 -4.08
CA THR A 32 8.29 9.95 -4.32
C THR A 32 7.46 9.91 -5.60
N VAL A 33 7.69 8.90 -6.43
CA VAL A 33 6.76 8.50 -7.48
C VAL A 33 5.91 7.37 -6.93
N PRO A 34 4.60 7.59 -6.67
CA PRO A 34 3.74 6.59 -6.05
C PRO A 34 3.71 5.30 -6.85
N GLY A 35 3.58 4.15 -6.19
CA GLY A 35 3.45 2.84 -6.82
C GLY A 35 2.31 2.78 -7.84
N SER A 36 1.19 3.39 -7.50
CA SER A 36 -0.04 3.54 -8.31
C SER A 36 0.09 4.48 -9.51
N PHE A 37 1.25 5.15 -9.70
CA PHE A 37 1.43 6.05 -10.83
C PHE A 37 1.99 5.35 -12.09
N PRO A 38 1.50 5.65 -13.30
CA PRO A 38 0.26 6.34 -13.58
C PRO A 38 -0.95 5.42 -13.38
N GLU A 39 -2.08 6.04 -13.03
CA GLU A 39 -3.36 5.39 -12.68
C GLU A 39 -3.93 4.47 -13.78
N ASP A 40 -3.44 4.58 -15.01
CA ASP A 40 -3.89 3.75 -16.14
C ASP A 40 -3.21 2.38 -16.21
N ILE A 41 -2.37 2.03 -15.24
CA ILE A 41 -1.64 0.76 -15.24
C ILE A 41 -2.41 -0.28 -14.43
N PRO A 42 -2.57 -1.51 -14.96
CA PRO A 42 -3.15 -2.60 -14.21
C PRO A 42 -2.37 -2.87 -12.93
N ALA A 43 -3.13 -3.04 -11.87
CA ALA A 43 -2.64 -3.19 -10.51
C ALA A 43 -1.71 -4.42 -10.32
N HIS A 44 -1.78 -5.40 -11.22
CA HIS A 44 -0.96 -6.63 -11.19
C HIS A 44 0.51 -6.44 -11.55
N THR A 45 0.91 -5.21 -11.81
CA THR A 45 2.31 -4.88 -12.07
C THR A 45 3.14 -4.75 -10.80
N ASN A 46 2.51 -4.78 -9.60
CA ASN A 46 3.12 -4.78 -8.26
C ASN A 46 4.29 -3.81 -8.16
N VAL A 47 4.00 -2.52 -8.28
CA VAL A 47 5.03 -1.49 -8.22
C VAL A 47 4.91 -0.73 -6.91
N THR A 48 5.97 -0.77 -6.11
CA THR A 48 6.07 0.03 -4.89
C THR A 48 6.39 1.49 -5.22
N ASP A 49 6.16 2.35 -4.24
CA ASP A 49 6.70 3.70 -4.20
C ASP A 49 8.19 3.75 -4.56
N TRP A 50 8.54 4.76 -5.34
CA TRP A 50 9.91 4.97 -5.81
C TRP A 50 10.46 6.30 -5.31
N GLU A 51 11.34 6.24 -4.30
CA GLU A 51 12.04 7.42 -3.79
C GLU A 51 13.12 7.89 -4.78
N MET A 52 13.09 9.18 -5.08
CA MET A 52 13.94 9.85 -6.04
C MET A 52 14.65 11.04 -5.41
N ALA A 53 15.93 11.22 -5.70
CA ALA A 53 16.69 12.41 -5.35
C ALA A 53 16.76 13.36 -6.54
N VAL A 54 16.48 14.63 -6.32
CA VAL A 54 16.68 15.70 -7.31
C VAL A 54 17.64 16.76 -6.78
N TYR A 55 18.70 17.02 -7.53
CA TYR A 55 19.77 17.93 -7.12
C TYR A 55 20.45 18.58 -8.32
N ARG A 56 21.17 19.66 -8.05
CA ARG A 56 21.87 20.41 -9.08
C ARG A 56 23.23 19.78 -9.38
N LYS A 57 23.52 19.55 -10.67
CA LYS A 57 24.80 19.03 -11.15
C LYS A 57 25.15 19.68 -12.49
N HIS A 58 26.36 20.22 -12.59
CA HIS A 58 26.88 20.90 -13.80
C HIS A 58 25.93 21.98 -14.38
N GLY A 59 25.22 22.71 -13.51
CA GLY A 59 24.33 23.80 -13.92
C GLY A 59 22.86 23.40 -14.08
N GLU A 60 22.57 22.12 -14.30
CA GLU A 60 21.22 21.56 -14.49
C GLU A 60 20.72 20.80 -13.25
N TRP A 61 19.44 20.47 -13.23
CA TRP A 61 18.84 19.61 -12.21
C TRP A 61 18.73 18.17 -12.74
N GLU A 62 19.19 17.21 -11.93
CA GLU A 62 19.18 15.79 -12.24
C GLU A 62 18.26 15.08 -11.24
N ALA A 63 17.29 14.30 -11.72
CA ALA A 63 16.46 13.42 -10.92
C ALA A 63 16.96 11.98 -11.05
N ARG A 64 17.35 11.38 -9.92
CA ARG A 64 18.03 10.09 -9.82
C ARG A 64 17.34 9.17 -8.81
N ASP A 65 17.24 7.91 -9.16
CA ASP A 65 16.76 6.84 -8.27
C ASP A 65 17.63 6.71 -7.02
N VAL A 66 17.00 6.54 -5.85
CA VAL A 66 17.70 6.39 -4.57
C VAL A 66 18.06 4.93 -4.27
N ASN A 67 17.10 4.01 -4.50
CA ASN A 67 17.14 2.65 -3.95
C ASN A 67 17.52 1.57 -4.97
N GLY A 68 17.36 1.82 -6.28
CA GLY A 68 17.73 0.86 -7.33
C GLY A 68 19.16 1.08 -7.87
N ASP A 69 19.32 0.98 -9.20
CA ASP A 69 20.60 1.17 -9.90
C ASP A 69 21.12 2.62 -9.85
N ARG A 70 20.40 3.49 -9.15
CA ARG A 70 20.66 4.93 -9.04
C ARG A 70 20.74 5.58 -10.41
N LYS A 71 19.90 5.12 -11.35
CA LYS A 71 19.81 5.63 -12.72
C LYS A 71 19.25 7.06 -12.71
N VAL A 72 19.71 7.88 -13.66
CA VAL A 72 19.10 9.19 -13.95
C VAL A 72 17.84 9.00 -14.78
N TRP A 73 16.74 9.59 -14.30
CA TRP A 73 15.42 9.49 -14.92
C TRP A 73 14.97 10.79 -15.60
N GLY A 74 15.53 11.93 -15.19
CA GLY A 74 15.23 13.22 -15.80
C GLY A 74 16.35 14.22 -15.58
N VAL A 75 16.58 15.08 -16.58
CA VAL A 75 17.50 16.21 -16.49
C VAL A 75 16.78 17.43 -17.04
N GLY A 76 16.79 18.54 -16.31
CA GLY A 76 16.04 19.72 -16.70
C GLY A 76 16.61 21.03 -16.14
N PRO A 77 16.16 22.18 -16.68
CA PRO A 77 16.64 23.48 -16.25
C PRO A 77 16.15 23.85 -14.84
N THR A 78 15.03 23.29 -14.40
CA THR A 78 14.51 23.44 -13.05
C THR A 78 14.35 22.10 -12.34
N ARG A 79 14.29 22.14 -11.00
CA ARG A 79 14.00 20.97 -10.17
C ARG A 79 12.70 20.27 -10.59
N ARG A 80 11.65 21.05 -10.88
CA ARG A 80 10.33 20.54 -11.25
C ARG A 80 10.35 19.90 -12.63
N ASP A 81 11.06 20.48 -13.59
CA ASP A 81 11.19 19.88 -14.93
C ASP A 81 11.92 18.54 -14.88
N ALA A 82 13.02 18.46 -14.13
CA ALA A 82 13.76 17.21 -13.95
C ALA A 82 12.91 16.12 -13.28
N ALA A 83 12.13 16.49 -12.26
CA ALA A 83 11.20 15.57 -11.60
C ALA A 83 10.06 15.15 -12.54
N GLY A 84 9.44 16.08 -13.26
CA GLY A 84 8.38 15.78 -14.24
C GLY A 84 8.85 14.83 -15.34
N LEU A 85 10.06 15.03 -15.88
CA LEU A 85 10.68 14.10 -16.83
C LEU A 85 10.90 12.71 -16.21
N ALA A 86 11.29 12.64 -14.94
CA ALA A 86 11.41 11.37 -14.24
C ALA A 86 10.06 10.64 -14.12
N PHE A 87 8.98 11.34 -13.73
CA PHE A 87 7.63 10.78 -13.73
C PHE A 87 7.23 10.24 -15.12
N HIS A 88 7.47 11.01 -16.19
CA HIS A 88 7.17 10.54 -17.55
C HIS A 88 7.98 9.30 -17.95
N GLY A 89 9.27 9.27 -17.63
CA GLY A 89 10.15 8.14 -17.90
C GLY A 89 9.71 6.88 -17.15
N ILE A 90 9.36 7.02 -15.88
CA ILE A 90 8.87 5.93 -15.03
C ILE A 90 7.52 5.43 -15.51
N ALA A 91 6.57 6.32 -15.82
CA ALA A 91 5.29 5.96 -16.40
C ALA A 91 5.45 5.15 -17.69
N ARG A 92 6.35 5.58 -18.59
CA ARG A 92 6.62 4.87 -19.83
C ARG A 92 7.19 3.47 -19.55
N LYS A 93 8.14 3.35 -18.62
CA LYS A 93 8.70 2.03 -18.22
C LYS A 93 7.61 1.11 -17.66
N ARG A 94 6.77 1.62 -16.75
CA ARG A 94 5.71 0.84 -16.13
C ARG A 94 4.66 0.39 -17.16
N ARG A 95 4.25 1.26 -18.10
CA ARG A 95 3.34 0.89 -19.20
C ARG A 95 3.92 -0.20 -20.11
N TYR A 96 5.20 -0.13 -20.47
CA TYR A 96 5.82 -1.21 -21.26
C TYR A 96 5.83 -2.53 -20.50
N ARG A 97 6.21 -2.51 -19.23
CA ARG A 97 6.18 -3.71 -18.39
C ARG A 97 4.76 -4.29 -18.30
N ALA A 98 3.75 -3.44 -18.14
CA ALA A 98 2.34 -3.87 -18.12
C ALA A 98 1.94 -4.53 -19.44
N ALA A 99 2.31 -3.93 -20.58
CA ALA A 99 2.05 -4.49 -21.91
C ALA A 99 2.77 -5.82 -22.13
N ASP A 100 4.02 -5.95 -21.68
CA ASP A 100 4.79 -7.19 -21.77
C ASP A 100 4.13 -8.31 -20.96
N ILE A 101 3.67 -8.01 -19.73
CA ILE A 101 2.94 -8.96 -18.88
C ILE A 101 1.62 -9.36 -19.53
N ALA A 102 0.82 -8.39 -19.98
CA ALA A 102 -0.45 -8.64 -20.66
C ALA A 102 -0.26 -9.54 -21.90
N ASN A 103 0.77 -9.28 -22.70
CA ASN A 103 1.08 -10.09 -23.87
C ASN A 103 1.53 -11.51 -23.48
N ALA A 104 2.41 -11.64 -22.47
CA ALA A 104 2.84 -12.95 -21.98
C ALA A 104 1.64 -13.80 -21.49
N ARG A 105 0.72 -13.19 -20.75
CA ARG A 105 -0.52 -13.84 -20.28
C ARG A 105 -1.40 -14.27 -21.44
N HIS A 106 -1.62 -13.38 -22.40
CA HIS A 106 -2.39 -13.68 -23.61
C HIS A 106 -1.79 -14.87 -24.39
N LEU A 107 -0.47 -14.90 -24.54
CA LEU A 107 0.23 -16.02 -25.20
C LEU A 107 0.09 -17.35 -24.43
N CYS A 108 -0.14 -17.30 -23.12
CA CYS A 108 -0.47 -18.44 -22.28
C CYS A 108 -1.97 -18.78 -22.25
N GLY A 109 -2.81 -18.09 -23.04
CA GLY A 109 -4.26 -18.30 -23.06
C GLY A 109 -4.99 -17.76 -21.83
N LEU A 110 -4.34 -16.90 -21.04
CA LEU A 110 -4.91 -16.23 -19.87
C LEU A 110 -5.46 -14.85 -20.25
N GLU A 111 -6.42 -14.36 -19.46
CA GLU A 111 -6.87 -12.97 -19.54
C GLU A 111 -5.72 -12.01 -19.27
N THR A 112 -5.68 -10.89 -19.99
CA THR A 112 -4.55 -9.93 -19.91
C THR A 112 -4.40 -9.30 -18.52
N VAL A 113 -5.51 -9.16 -17.79
CA VAL A 113 -5.57 -8.69 -16.40
C VAL A 113 -6.12 -9.83 -15.54
N PRO A 114 -5.52 -10.15 -14.38
CA PRO A 114 -6.05 -11.15 -13.47
C PRO A 114 -7.49 -10.80 -13.04
N PRO A 115 -8.42 -11.77 -13.01
CA PRO A 115 -9.83 -11.52 -12.73
C PRO A 115 -10.15 -11.28 -11.26
N TYR A 116 -9.30 -11.71 -10.32
CA TYR A 116 -9.52 -11.54 -8.88
C TYR A 116 -8.29 -10.92 -8.22
N ALA A 117 -8.52 -9.95 -7.34
CA ALA A 117 -7.49 -9.43 -6.45
C ALA A 117 -8.03 -9.30 -5.01
N VAL A 118 -7.18 -9.50 -4.03
CA VAL A 118 -7.52 -9.43 -2.60
C VAL A 118 -6.60 -8.41 -1.96
N GLU A 119 -7.16 -7.32 -1.46
CA GLU A 119 -6.45 -6.23 -0.80
C GLU A 119 -6.67 -6.31 0.72
N VAL A 120 -5.60 -6.20 1.50
CA VAL A 120 -5.70 -5.97 2.95
C VAL A 120 -5.80 -4.47 3.20
N THR A 121 -6.93 -4.02 3.74
CA THR A 121 -7.20 -2.58 3.95
C THR A 121 -6.94 -2.13 5.38
N ASP A 122 -7.02 -3.04 6.35
CA ASP A 122 -6.70 -2.76 7.75
C ASP A 122 -6.16 -4.02 8.44
N SER A 123 -5.33 -3.82 9.46
CA SER A 123 -4.82 -4.89 10.30
C SER A 123 -4.63 -4.41 11.73
N VAL A 124 -5.13 -5.17 12.69
CA VAL A 124 -4.94 -4.89 14.12
C VAL A 124 -4.38 -6.13 14.80
N THR A 125 -3.31 -5.98 15.57
CA THR A 125 -2.79 -7.07 16.40
C THR A 125 -3.37 -6.96 17.81
N LEU A 126 -4.04 -8.00 18.27
CA LEU A 126 -4.53 -8.13 19.64
C LEU A 126 -3.49 -8.82 20.51
N VAL A 127 -3.32 -8.32 21.73
CA VAL A 127 -2.60 -8.99 22.82
C VAL A 127 -3.64 -9.61 23.74
N LEU A 128 -3.65 -10.93 23.80
CA LEU A 128 -4.58 -11.73 24.60
C LEU A 128 -3.86 -12.25 25.82
N THR A 129 -4.43 -11.99 26.99
CA THR A 129 -3.96 -12.50 28.29
C THR A 129 -5.14 -13.11 29.06
N PRO A 130 -4.90 -13.91 30.12
CA PRO A 130 -5.99 -14.42 30.94
C PRO A 130 -6.85 -13.33 31.61
N GLN A 131 -6.35 -12.09 31.71
CA GLN A 131 -7.00 -10.99 32.42
C GLN A 131 -7.57 -9.91 31.49
N ALA A 132 -7.08 -9.78 30.26
CA ALA A 132 -7.43 -8.68 29.36
C ALA A 132 -7.17 -8.98 27.88
N ILE A 133 -7.87 -8.24 27.02
CA ILE A 133 -7.66 -8.14 25.57
C ILE A 133 -7.28 -6.69 25.26
N ALA A 134 -6.21 -6.48 24.50
CA ALA A 134 -5.69 -5.15 24.19
C ALA A 134 -5.21 -5.04 22.73
N HIS A 135 -5.20 -3.83 22.16
CA HIS A 135 -4.62 -3.55 20.85
C HIS A 135 -3.12 -3.28 21.00
N LEU A 136 -2.29 -3.98 20.23
CA LEU A 136 -0.85 -3.79 20.22
C LEU A 136 -0.48 -2.51 19.47
N VAL A 137 0.25 -1.62 20.14
CA VAL A 137 0.76 -0.36 19.56
C VAL A 137 2.22 -0.50 19.15
N ARG A 138 3.06 -1.09 20.00
CA ARG A 138 4.47 -1.34 19.68
C ARG A 138 5.06 -2.46 20.55
N ILE A 139 6.07 -3.11 20.01
CA ILE A 139 6.92 -4.04 20.75
C ILE A 139 8.22 -3.33 21.09
N GLU A 140 8.59 -3.33 22.38
CA GLU A 140 9.86 -2.82 22.87
C GLU A 140 10.74 -3.99 23.32
N ALA A 141 11.87 -4.18 22.64
CA ALA A 141 12.87 -5.16 23.03
C ALA A 141 13.54 -4.72 24.34
N THR A 142 13.83 -5.70 25.20
CA THR A 142 14.52 -5.51 26.48
C THR A 142 15.93 -6.12 26.42
N ASP A 143 16.72 -5.91 27.47
CA ASP A 143 18.07 -6.45 27.59
C ASP A 143 18.09 -7.99 27.54
N PHE A 144 19.24 -8.55 27.17
CA PHE A 144 19.41 -9.99 27.02
C PHE A 144 19.00 -10.76 28.28
N GLY A 145 18.02 -11.67 28.14
CA GLY A 145 17.47 -12.47 29.25
C GLY A 145 16.16 -11.95 29.84
N HIS A 146 15.65 -10.81 29.37
CA HIS A 146 14.35 -10.27 29.77
C HIS A 146 13.30 -10.44 28.65
N PRO A 147 12.01 -10.63 29.00
CA PRO A 147 10.93 -10.66 28.02
C PRO A 147 10.70 -9.27 27.41
N ALA A 148 10.23 -9.23 26.16
CA ALA A 148 9.86 -7.98 25.50
C ALA A 148 8.63 -7.33 26.16
N ASN A 149 8.50 -6.00 26.01
CA ASN A 149 7.35 -5.25 26.49
C ASN A 149 6.40 -4.94 25.34
N TYR A 150 5.13 -5.33 25.47
CA TYR A 150 4.06 -5.00 24.55
C TYR A 150 3.35 -3.75 25.07
N HIS A 151 3.50 -2.64 24.37
CA HIS A 151 2.75 -1.42 24.65
C HIS A 151 1.41 -1.53 23.95
N VAL A 152 0.34 -1.42 24.72
CA VAL A 152 -1.02 -1.71 24.27
C VAL A 152 -2.00 -0.61 24.68
N THR A 153 -3.13 -0.55 23.99
CA THR A 153 -4.31 0.25 24.38
C THR A 153 -5.53 -0.65 24.51
N ASN A 154 -6.57 -0.20 25.23
CA ASN A 154 -7.84 -0.94 25.22
C ASN A 154 -8.45 -0.98 23.81
N PRO A 155 -9.33 -1.96 23.52
CA PRO A 155 -9.98 -2.06 22.22
C PRO A 155 -10.86 -0.87 21.83
N ASP A 156 -11.36 -0.11 22.81
CA ASP A 156 -12.10 1.14 22.61
C ASP A 156 -11.18 2.35 22.32
N GLY A 157 -9.86 2.13 22.23
CA GLY A 157 -8.84 3.16 22.02
C GLY A 157 -8.44 3.93 23.28
N SER A 158 -9.03 3.62 24.44
CA SER A 158 -8.70 4.28 25.71
C SER A 158 -7.52 3.63 26.43
N GLY A 159 -6.82 4.38 27.29
CA GLY A 159 -5.87 3.85 28.29
C GLY A 159 -4.70 3.05 27.73
N ALA A 160 -3.51 3.67 27.64
CA ALA A 160 -2.29 2.97 27.29
C ALA A 160 -1.66 2.28 28.51
N TYR A 161 -1.19 1.05 28.35
CA TYR A 161 -0.47 0.29 29.38
C TYR A 161 0.50 -0.72 28.76
N VAL A 162 1.25 -1.44 29.60
CA VAL A 162 2.31 -2.38 29.17
C VAL A 162 1.98 -3.78 29.65
N ILE A 163 2.13 -4.75 28.76
CA ILE A 163 2.06 -6.19 29.04
C ILE A 163 3.45 -6.78 28.77
N GLU A 164 4.03 -7.48 29.74
CA GLU A 164 5.28 -8.22 29.54
C GLU A 164 5.00 -9.49 28.73
N ALA A 165 5.83 -9.77 27.72
CA ALA A 165 5.77 -11.01 26.96
C ALA A 165 5.97 -12.22 27.89
N GLY A 166 5.25 -13.30 27.65
CA GLY A 166 5.36 -14.51 28.47
C GLY A 166 4.51 -15.65 27.92
N GLU A 167 4.59 -16.81 28.58
CA GLU A 167 3.94 -18.05 28.12
C GLU A 167 2.40 -17.94 28.02
N ASN A 168 1.78 -17.04 28.77
CA ASN A 168 0.33 -16.83 28.78
C ASN A 168 -0.12 -15.65 27.90
N VAL A 169 0.77 -15.08 27.08
CA VAL A 169 0.46 -13.95 26.21
C VAL A 169 0.42 -14.44 24.77
N GLU A 170 -0.75 -14.33 24.15
CA GLU A 170 -0.96 -14.66 22.75
C GLU A 170 -1.12 -13.38 21.93
N LEU A 171 -0.40 -13.29 20.81
CA LEU A 171 -0.59 -12.24 19.82
C LEU A 171 -1.47 -12.78 18.70
N ARG A 172 -2.57 -12.10 18.41
CA ARG A 172 -3.48 -12.48 17.33
C ARG A 172 -3.74 -11.29 16.41
N THR A 173 -3.28 -11.37 15.17
CA THR A 173 -3.58 -10.36 14.15
C THR A 173 -4.94 -10.64 13.53
N LEU A 174 -5.76 -9.60 13.42
CA LEU A 174 -7.02 -9.60 12.68
C LEU A 174 -6.84 -8.69 11.48
N GLU A 175 -7.06 -9.23 10.28
CA GLU A 175 -6.95 -8.50 9.03
C GLU A 175 -8.34 -8.30 8.41
N VAL A 176 -8.55 -7.10 7.88
CA VAL A 176 -9.74 -6.75 7.12
C VAL A 176 -9.34 -6.48 5.68
N GLY A 177 -10.08 -7.03 4.73
CA GLY A 177 -9.77 -6.84 3.32
C GLY A 177 -10.95 -6.74 2.37
N VAL A 178 -10.63 -6.46 1.11
CA VAL A 178 -11.59 -6.27 0.02
C VAL A 178 -11.26 -7.21 -1.13
N LEU A 179 -12.25 -7.96 -1.59
CA LEU A 179 -12.18 -8.79 -2.80
C LEU A 179 -12.60 -7.98 -4.01
N HIS A 180 -11.63 -7.74 -4.89
CA HIS A 180 -11.76 -7.04 -6.16
C HIS A 180 -12.04 -8.04 -7.29
N ILE A 181 -13.29 -8.10 -7.77
CA ILE A 181 -13.69 -9.02 -8.86
C ILE A 181 -13.79 -8.22 -10.15
N ARG A 182 -12.86 -8.41 -11.09
CA ARG A 182 -12.83 -7.77 -12.42
C ARG A 182 -13.09 -6.25 -12.40
N CYS A 183 -12.86 -5.58 -11.28
CA CYS A 183 -13.04 -4.14 -11.13
C CYS A 183 -11.76 -3.39 -11.51
N GLY A 184 -11.91 -2.10 -11.83
CA GLY A 184 -10.80 -1.26 -12.30
C GLY A 184 -9.90 -0.69 -11.20
N HIS A 185 -10.15 -1.00 -9.93
CA HIS A 185 -9.37 -0.47 -8.82
C HIS A 185 -7.91 -0.94 -8.81
N ASP A 186 -7.04 -0.04 -8.34
CA ASP A 186 -5.59 -0.24 -8.22
C ASP A 186 -5.12 -0.20 -6.77
N PRO A 187 -5.40 -1.28 -5.99
CA PRO A 187 -4.88 -1.41 -4.64
C PRO A 187 -3.38 -1.72 -4.65
N GLU A 188 -2.59 -0.91 -3.94
CA GLU A 188 -1.12 -0.96 -3.92
C GLU A 188 -0.60 -2.31 -3.38
N TRP A 189 -1.32 -2.95 -2.44
CA TRP A 189 -0.91 -4.18 -1.76
C TRP A 189 -1.97 -5.28 -1.87
N ALA A 190 -2.25 -5.74 -3.09
CA ALA A 190 -3.19 -6.82 -3.34
C ALA A 190 -2.55 -8.11 -3.89
N HIS A 191 -2.98 -9.25 -3.33
CA HIS A 191 -2.76 -10.58 -3.89
C HIS A 191 -3.66 -10.81 -5.11
N ARG A 192 -3.27 -11.65 -6.06
CA ARG A 192 -3.97 -11.80 -7.34
C ARG A 192 -4.11 -13.25 -7.75
N PHE A 193 -5.28 -13.57 -8.29
CA PHE A 193 -5.68 -14.94 -8.56
C PHE A 193 -6.35 -15.05 -9.93
N GLU A 194 -6.10 -16.17 -10.61
CA GLU A 194 -6.70 -16.47 -11.91
C GLU A 194 -8.15 -16.95 -11.79
N ASN A 195 -8.49 -17.55 -10.65
CA ASN A 195 -9.80 -18.12 -10.41
C ASN A 195 -10.36 -17.68 -9.05
N GLU A 196 -11.68 -17.79 -8.93
CA GLU A 196 -12.42 -17.35 -7.76
C GLU A 196 -12.11 -18.21 -6.54
N THR A 197 -11.93 -19.51 -6.74
CA THR A 197 -11.68 -20.48 -5.67
C THR A 197 -10.42 -20.12 -4.90
N ASP A 198 -9.29 -19.91 -5.59
CA ASP A 198 -8.02 -19.57 -4.96
C ASP A 198 -8.09 -18.23 -4.23
N ALA A 199 -8.82 -17.25 -4.79
CA ALA A 199 -9.04 -15.96 -4.14
C ALA A 199 -9.87 -16.11 -2.86
N LEU A 200 -10.94 -16.91 -2.90
CA LEU A 200 -11.79 -17.16 -1.74
C LEU A 200 -11.08 -17.98 -0.67
N ASP A 201 -10.22 -18.92 -1.06
CA ASP A 201 -9.42 -19.70 -0.11
C ASP A 201 -8.41 -18.79 0.60
N HIS A 202 -7.71 -17.92 -0.13
CA HIS A 202 -6.83 -16.92 0.47
C HIS A 202 -7.58 -15.97 1.42
N VAL A 203 -8.75 -15.48 1.02
CA VAL A 203 -9.61 -14.63 1.87
C VAL A 203 -10.01 -15.36 3.16
N ARG A 204 -10.34 -16.65 3.09
CA ARG A 204 -10.73 -17.45 4.27
C ARG A 204 -9.55 -17.74 5.20
N GLU A 205 -8.36 -17.88 4.65
CA GLU A 205 -7.16 -18.23 5.40
C GLU A 205 -6.52 -17.00 6.08
N GLU A 206 -6.43 -15.89 5.37
CA GLU A 206 -5.66 -14.72 5.82
C GLU A 206 -6.53 -13.60 6.40
N LEU A 207 -7.80 -13.46 5.97
CA LEU A 207 -8.66 -12.36 6.41
C LEU A 207 -9.67 -12.79 7.48
N ALA A 208 -9.77 -11.97 8.54
CA ALA A 208 -10.79 -12.15 9.57
C ALA A 208 -12.16 -11.61 9.12
N VAL A 209 -12.17 -10.52 8.37
CA VAL A 209 -13.38 -9.88 7.82
C VAL A 209 -13.09 -9.42 6.40
N TRP A 210 -14.06 -9.57 5.49
CA TRP A 210 -13.90 -9.08 4.12
C TRP A 210 -15.22 -8.68 3.48
N ALA A 211 -15.13 -7.86 2.43
CA ALA A 211 -16.25 -7.46 1.59
C ALA A 211 -15.87 -7.52 0.09
N VAL A 212 -16.87 -7.62 -0.79
CA VAL A 212 -16.65 -7.46 -2.23
C VAL A 212 -16.53 -5.97 -2.55
N CYS A 213 -15.58 -5.62 -3.40
CA CYS A 213 -15.41 -4.25 -3.88
C CYS A 213 -16.74 -3.75 -4.50
N PRO A 214 -17.27 -2.59 -4.08
CA PRO A 214 -18.55 -2.05 -4.58
C PRO A 214 -18.62 -1.86 -6.10
N ASP A 215 -17.48 -1.60 -6.74
CA ASP A 215 -17.39 -1.44 -8.21
C ASP A 215 -17.19 -2.78 -8.95
N SER A 216 -17.23 -3.91 -8.24
CA SER A 216 -17.19 -5.23 -8.86
C SER A 216 -18.51 -5.53 -9.56
N PRO A 217 -18.49 -6.18 -10.74
CA PRO A 217 -19.71 -6.64 -11.38
C PRO A 217 -20.49 -7.58 -10.45
N GLY A 218 -21.72 -7.19 -10.08
CA GLY A 218 -22.58 -7.98 -9.19
C GLY A 218 -22.45 -7.65 -7.70
N ALA A 219 -21.69 -6.62 -7.31
CA ALA A 219 -21.81 -6.06 -5.97
C ALA A 219 -23.23 -5.48 -5.78
N PRO A 220 -23.90 -5.74 -4.65
CA PRO A 220 -25.17 -5.08 -4.35
C PRO A 220 -24.94 -3.56 -4.34
N ALA A 221 -25.83 -2.81 -5.00
CA ALA A 221 -25.72 -1.35 -5.02
C ALA A 221 -25.79 -0.83 -3.57
N ALA A 222 -24.99 0.21 -3.26
CA ALA A 222 -24.99 0.82 -1.92
C ALA A 222 -26.37 1.34 -1.48
N ASP A 223 -27.31 1.51 -2.43
CA ASP A 223 -28.68 1.96 -2.19
C ASP A 223 -29.63 0.86 -1.67
N ASP A 224 -29.25 -0.42 -1.66
CA ASP A 224 -30.09 -1.53 -1.15
C ASP A 224 -29.95 -1.76 0.37
N GLN A 225 -29.24 -0.88 1.10
CA GLN A 225 -29.04 -0.98 2.56
C GLN A 225 -29.70 0.14 3.38
N GLN A 226 -30.66 0.89 2.81
CA GLN A 226 -31.47 1.83 3.59
C GLN A 226 -32.92 1.34 3.75
N GLN A 227 -33.23 0.95 4.99
CA GLN A 227 -34.55 0.87 5.64
C GLN A 227 -35.52 -0.25 5.22
N GLU A 228 -35.44 -1.37 5.92
CA GLU A 228 -36.64 -2.10 6.41
C GLU A 228 -36.67 -2.02 7.96
N GLU A 229 -36.59 -0.80 8.51
CA GLU A 229 -37.04 -0.49 9.88
C GLU A 229 -38.28 0.40 9.79
N GLU A 230 -39.39 -0.10 9.25
CA GLU A 230 -40.71 0.51 9.42
C GLU A 230 -41.81 -0.49 9.02
N ASP A 231 -42.16 -1.40 9.95
CA ASP A 231 -43.54 -1.84 10.20
C ASP A 231 -43.60 -2.86 11.36
N LEU A 232 -43.25 -2.40 12.56
CA LEU A 232 -43.76 -3.00 13.79
C LEU A 232 -44.88 -2.09 14.30
N ALA A 233 -46.10 -2.39 13.84
CA ALA A 233 -47.31 -1.79 14.37
C ALA A 233 -47.41 -2.04 15.88
N PRO A 234 -47.68 -1.02 16.71
CA PRO A 234 -48.11 -1.28 18.07
C PRO A 234 -49.58 -1.71 18.04
N ASP A 235 -49.83 -2.95 18.45
CA ASP A 235 -51.16 -3.43 18.85
C ASP A 235 -51.76 -2.44 19.86
N ALA A 236 -52.90 -1.87 19.50
CA ALA A 236 -53.74 -1.09 20.40
C ALA A 236 -54.50 -2.04 21.35
N PRO A 237 -54.76 -1.63 22.60
CA PRO A 237 -55.58 -2.41 23.54
C PRO A 237 -57.06 -2.47 23.14
#